data_AF-A0A8T4UQS7-F1
#
_entry.id   AF-A0A8T4UQS7-F1
#
_cell.length_a   1.000
_cell.length_b   1.000
_cell.length_c   1.000
_cell.angle_alpha   90.00
_cell.angle_beta   90.00
_cell.angle_gamma   90.00
#
_symmetry.space_group_name_H-M   'P 1'
#
loop_
_entity.id
_entity.type
_entity.pdbx_description
1 polymer ?
#
loop_
_entity_poly.entity_id
_entity_poly.type
_entity_poly.pdbx_seq_one_letter_code
_entity_poly.pdbx_strand_id
1 'polypeptide(L)'
;MNKKFIASFLVALFLVSFIPVSGFNEIKDVQAAPVCCEKTTAGSTCQYVDESECAAGSKAAQTNCFFTSYCKPGTCFDLNDGRCYANMPLATCAARGETASFSDLPVESTPQCDAGCCIIGNQAALITQTRCKKETSKYPDLQMVFKEEIKDESACVDLARSSDKGCCVQSSDNCVYTARANCPVSTGTSLAGNGFFVDRFCSNSELNCDVTMHAKKGCLDGSDDVYWFDSAGNPEDVAEDCDYVDKQNTCGKDKLTGEYTCLDLECKAEMDIFNMDAKEIYNSGEIIKNGESWCEYDVDMDEFSGKK
;
A
#
# COMPACT_ATOMS: atom_id res chain seq x y z
N MET A 1 -39.11 -78.44 -6.26
CA MET A 1 -39.63 -77.28 -7.01
C MET A 1 -41.07 -77.56 -7.42
N ASN A 2 -42.01 -76.73 -6.96
CA ASN A 2 -43.44 -77.02 -7.06
C ASN A 2 -43.92 -76.70 -8.50
N LYS A 3 -44.37 -77.71 -9.26
CA LYS A 3 -44.72 -77.55 -10.70
C LYS A 3 -45.79 -76.48 -10.95
N LYS A 4 -46.61 -76.17 -9.93
CA LYS A 4 -47.60 -75.08 -9.97
C LYS A 4 -46.96 -73.68 -9.96
N PHE A 5 -45.79 -73.52 -9.33
CA PHE A 5 -45.09 -72.24 -9.25
C PHE A 5 -44.42 -71.86 -10.59
N ILE A 6 -43.91 -72.86 -11.32
CA ILE A 6 -43.30 -72.68 -12.65
C ILE A 6 -44.37 -72.30 -13.69
N ALA A 7 -45.56 -72.89 -13.61
CA ALA A 7 -46.67 -72.57 -14.51
C ALA A 7 -47.21 -71.14 -14.30
N SER A 8 -47.34 -70.68 -13.06
CA SER A 8 -47.76 -69.28 -12.79
C SER A 8 -46.72 -68.25 -13.24
N PHE A 9 -45.42 -68.56 -13.16
CA PHE A 9 -44.37 -67.64 -13.58
C PHE A 9 -44.31 -67.47 -15.11
N LEU A 10 -44.57 -68.54 -15.87
CA LEU A 10 -44.59 -68.50 -17.34
C LEU A 10 -45.81 -67.74 -17.90
N VAL A 11 -46.96 -67.79 -17.22
CA VAL A 11 -48.17 -67.02 -17.63
C VAL A 11 -48.01 -65.53 -17.32
N ALA A 12 -47.36 -65.16 -16.21
CA ALA A 12 -47.06 -63.77 -15.89
C ALA A 12 -46.08 -63.13 -16.89
N LEU A 13 -45.11 -63.90 -17.39
CA LEU A 13 -44.13 -63.43 -18.37
C LEU A 13 -44.73 -63.15 -19.75
N PHE A 14 -45.83 -63.83 -20.10
CA PHE A 14 -46.56 -63.62 -21.36
C PHE A 14 -47.55 -62.43 -21.30
N LEU A 15 -47.96 -62.00 -20.11
CA LEU A 15 -48.86 -60.84 -19.94
C LEU A 15 -48.11 -59.49 -19.96
N VAL A 16 -46.81 -59.48 -19.65
CA VAL A 16 -45.98 -58.26 -19.67
C VAL A 16 -45.49 -57.91 -21.08
N SER A 17 -45.58 -58.83 -22.06
CA SER A 17 -45.12 -58.59 -23.44
C SER A 17 -46.13 -57.84 -24.33
N PHE A 18 -47.28 -57.43 -23.80
CA PHE A 18 -48.33 -56.72 -24.55
C PHE A 18 -48.51 -55.26 -24.08
N ILE A 19 -47.42 -54.61 -23.65
CA ILE A 19 -47.43 -53.15 -23.49
C ILE A 19 -47.30 -52.54 -24.89
N PRO A 20 -48.33 -51.85 -25.43
CA PRO A 20 -48.16 -51.10 -26.66
C PRO A 20 -47.09 -50.04 -26.41
N VAL A 21 -45.95 -50.17 -27.10
CA VAL A 21 -44.94 -49.11 -27.19
C VAL A 21 -45.58 -47.99 -28.01
N SER A 22 -46.40 -47.18 -27.34
CA SER A 22 -46.82 -45.88 -27.85
C SER A 22 -45.56 -45.05 -27.94
N GLY A 23 -44.96 -45.01 -29.14
CA GLY A 23 -43.82 -44.16 -29.43
C GLY A 23 -44.18 -42.71 -29.13
N PHE A 24 -43.72 -42.21 -28.00
CA PHE A 24 -43.59 -40.78 -27.78
C PHE A 24 -42.54 -40.29 -28.78
N ASN A 25 -43.01 -39.80 -29.93
CA ASN A 25 -42.25 -38.83 -30.69
C ASN A 25 -42.16 -37.59 -29.80
N GLU A 26 -41.15 -37.54 -28.92
CA GLU A 26 -40.70 -36.26 -28.40
C GLU A 26 -40.31 -35.46 -29.64
N ILE A 27 -41.19 -34.53 -30.02
CA ILE A 27 -40.79 -33.38 -30.82
C ILE A 27 -39.76 -32.70 -29.93
N LYS A 28 -38.48 -33.00 -30.16
CA LYS A 28 -37.40 -32.17 -29.64
C LYS A 28 -37.65 -30.82 -30.26
N ASP A 29 -38.24 -29.93 -29.46
CA ASP A 29 -38.31 -28.52 -29.79
C ASP A 29 -36.90 -28.15 -30.26
N VAL A 30 -36.81 -27.68 -31.50
CA VAL A 30 -35.53 -27.29 -32.07
C VAL A 30 -35.09 -26.09 -31.24
N GLN A 31 -34.31 -26.35 -30.19
CA GLN A 31 -33.76 -25.30 -29.35
C GLN A 31 -33.03 -24.35 -30.28
N ALA A 32 -33.51 -23.11 -30.30
CA ALA A 32 -32.90 -22.07 -31.11
C ALA A 32 -31.40 -22.02 -30.76
N ALA A 33 -30.56 -21.89 -31.77
CA ALA A 33 -29.13 -21.77 -31.51
C ALA A 33 -28.90 -20.50 -30.66
N PRO A 34 -28.16 -20.60 -29.54
CA PRO A 34 -27.96 -19.45 -28.66
C PRO A 34 -27.26 -18.33 -29.45
N VAL A 35 -27.71 -17.10 -29.25
CA VAL A 35 -27.16 -15.91 -29.90
C VAL A 35 -26.30 -15.14 -28.91
N CYS A 36 -25.28 -14.44 -29.39
CA CYS A 36 -24.58 -13.47 -28.57
C CYS A 36 -25.45 -12.22 -28.44
N CYS A 37 -25.87 -11.86 -27.23
CA CYS A 37 -26.53 -10.59 -26.95
C CYS A 37 -25.52 -9.58 -26.40
N GLU A 38 -25.55 -8.34 -26.91
CA GLU A 38 -24.82 -7.20 -26.33
C GLU A 38 -25.22 -6.97 -24.87
N LYS A 39 -26.53 -7.02 -24.60
CA LYS A 39 -27.12 -6.87 -23.27
C LYS A 39 -28.36 -7.77 -23.16
N THR A 40 -28.48 -8.48 -22.06
CA THR A 40 -29.64 -9.32 -21.74
C THR A 40 -30.71 -8.52 -20.99
N THR A 41 -31.94 -9.02 -20.96
CA THR A 41 -33.04 -8.44 -20.17
C THR A 41 -32.74 -8.41 -18.67
N ALA A 42 -31.89 -9.32 -18.18
CA ALA A 42 -31.37 -9.34 -16.81
C ALA A 42 -30.26 -8.32 -16.54
N GLY A 43 -29.76 -7.63 -17.59
CA GLY A 43 -28.72 -6.60 -17.48
C GLY A 43 -27.29 -7.10 -17.67
N SER A 44 -27.06 -8.42 -17.75
CA SER A 44 -25.76 -9.00 -18.12
C SER A 44 -25.36 -8.58 -19.54
N THR A 45 -24.07 -8.39 -19.79
CA THR A 45 -23.54 -8.02 -21.11
C THR A 45 -22.77 -9.17 -21.73
N CYS A 46 -22.81 -9.28 -23.07
CA CYS A 46 -22.01 -10.24 -23.85
C CYS A 46 -22.20 -11.70 -23.43
N GLN A 47 -23.46 -12.14 -23.29
CA GLN A 47 -23.80 -13.52 -22.96
C GLN A 47 -24.44 -14.25 -24.14
N TYR A 48 -24.22 -15.56 -24.20
CA TYR A 48 -24.95 -16.46 -25.09
C TYR A 48 -26.26 -16.84 -24.42
N VAL A 49 -27.36 -16.35 -24.96
CA VAL A 49 -28.71 -16.64 -24.48
C VAL A 49 -29.65 -16.80 -25.67
N ASP A 50 -30.90 -17.15 -25.42
CA ASP A 50 -31.94 -17.12 -26.44
C ASP A 50 -32.16 -15.67 -26.91
N GLU A 51 -32.47 -15.48 -28.20
CA GLU A 51 -32.64 -14.14 -28.79
C GLU A 51 -33.75 -13.33 -28.08
N SER A 52 -34.76 -14.02 -27.54
CA SER A 52 -35.83 -13.41 -26.72
C SER A 52 -35.34 -12.84 -25.38
N GLU A 53 -34.17 -13.26 -24.91
CA GLU A 53 -33.53 -12.76 -23.69
C GLU A 53 -32.60 -11.56 -23.95
N CYS A 54 -32.35 -11.19 -25.21
CA CYS A 54 -31.67 -9.94 -25.52
C CYS A 54 -32.56 -8.75 -25.13
N ALA A 55 -31.99 -7.73 -24.48
CA ALA A 55 -32.72 -6.52 -24.13
C ALA A 55 -33.18 -5.77 -25.40
N ALA A 56 -34.37 -5.17 -25.35
CA ALA A 56 -34.87 -4.37 -26.47
C ALA A 56 -33.89 -3.25 -26.84
N GLY A 57 -33.56 -3.14 -28.13
CA GLY A 57 -32.59 -2.16 -28.65
C GLY A 57 -31.12 -2.56 -28.53
N SER A 58 -30.81 -3.72 -27.93
CA SER A 58 -29.45 -4.27 -27.93
C SER A 58 -29.14 -5.00 -29.25
N LYS A 59 -27.85 -5.09 -29.60
CA LYS A 59 -27.40 -5.87 -30.75
C LYS A 59 -27.34 -7.35 -30.40
N ALA A 60 -27.65 -8.20 -31.37
CA ALA A 60 -27.53 -9.65 -31.27
C ALA A 60 -26.88 -10.23 -32.53
N ALA A 61 -26.16 -11.35 -32.40
CA ALA A 61 -25.59 -12.05 -33.55
C ALA A 61 -25.46 -13.56 -33.30
N GLN A 62 -25.76 -14.37 -34.32
CA GLN A 62 -25.56 -15.83 -34.33
C GLN A 62 -24.09 -16.19 -34.61
N THR A 63 -23.17 -15.59 -33.87
CA THR A 63 -21.73 -15.85 -33.96
C THR A 63 -21.11 -15.79 -32.58
N ASN A 64 -19.83 -16.08 -32.48
CA ASN A 64 -19.12 -15.98 -31.22
C ASN A 64 -19.07 -14.50 -30.76
N CYS A 65 -19.42 -14.24 -29.49
CA CYS A 65 -19.38 -12.90 -28.89
C CYS A 65 -18.05 -12.19 -29.10
N PHE A 66 -16.92 -12.91 -29.07
CA PHE A 66 -15.60 -12.30 -29.26
C PHE A 66 -15.39 -11.74 -30.68
N PHE A 67 -16.18 -12.17 -31.68
CA PHE A 67 -16.10 -11.67 -33.06
C PHE A 67 -17.08 -10.52 -33.35
N THR A 68 -17.96 -10.17 -32.41
CA THR A 68 -18.90 -9.07 -32.63
C THR A 68 -18.25 -7.73 -32.32
N SER A 69 -18.66 -6.68 -33.03
CA SER A 69 -18.10 -5.33 -32.83
C SER A 69 -18.40 -4.73 -31.45
N TYR A 70 -19.42 -5.25 -30.75
CA TYR A 70 -19.90 -4.76 -29.46
C TYR A 70 -19.45 -5.62 -28.27
N CYS A 71 -19.02 -6.86 -28.49
CA CYS A 71 -18.47 -7.74 -27.44
C CYS A 71 -17.03 -8.16 -27.69
N LYS A 72 -16.34 -7.55 -28.66
CA LYS A 72 -14.91 -7.74 -28.85
C LYS A 72 -14.16 -7.49 -27.53
N PRO A 73 -13.26 -8.39 -27.14
CA PRO A 73 -12.43 -8.20 -25.95
C PRO A 73 -11.40 -7.11 -26.21
N GLY A 74 -11.10 -6.32 -25.18
CA GLY A 74 -10.04 -5.33 -25.21
C GLY A 74 -9.65 -4.93 -23.79
N THR A 75 -9.06 -3.75 -23.65
CA THR A 75 -8.65 -3.18 -22.38
C THR A 75 -9.66 -2.14 -21.93
N CYS A 76 -10.25 -2.34 -20.76
CA CYS A 76 -11.06 -1.32 -20.10
C CYS A 76 -10.25 -0.61 -19.03
N PHE A 77 -10.17 0.71 -19.08
CA PHE A 77 -9.49 1.56 -18.11
C PHE A 77 -10.50 2.37 -17.30
N ASP A 78 -10.43 2.30 -15.98
CA ASP A 78 -11.24 3.12 -15.08
C ASP A 78 -10.52 4.45 -14.81
N LEU A 79 -11.14 5.56 -15.25
CA LEU A 79 -10.63 6.92 -15.15
C LEU A 79 -10.60 7.44 -13.70
N ASN A 80 -11.42 6.88 -12.81
CA ASN A 80 -11.55 7.32 -11.43
C ASN A 80 -10.59 6.61 -10.49
N ASP A 81 -10.29 5.34 -10.74
CA ASP A 81 -9.43 4.54 -9.88
C ASP A 81 -8.12 4.09 -10.53
N GLY A 82 -7.94 4.34 -11.82
CA GLY A 82 -6.72 4.03 -12.56
C GLY A 82 -6.51 2.55 -12.83
N ARG A 83 -7.51 1.67 -12.63
CA ARG A 83 -7.36 0.23 -12.87
C ARG A 83 -7.61 -0.13 -14.32
N CYS A 84 -6.83 -1.09 -14.81
CA CYS A 84 -7.01 -1.70 -16.12
C CYS A 84 -7.54 -3.12 -16.00
N TYR A 85 -8.48 -3.47 -16.87
CA TYR A 85 -9.11 -4.78 -16.93
C TYR A 85 -8.85 -5.37 -18.32
N ALA A 86 -7.99 -6.39 -18.37
CA ALA A 86 -7.66 -7.12 -19.58
C ALA A 86 -8.86 -7.95 -20.06
N ASN A 87 -8.96 -8.16 -21.39
CA ASN A 87 -9.95 -9.02 -22.02
C ASN A 87 -11.40 -8.70 -21.62
N MET A 88 -11.69 -7.44 -21.28
CA MET A 88 -13.04 -7.02 -20.96
C MET A 88 -13.80 -6.79 -22.26
N PRO A 89 -15.03 -7.31 -22.43
CA PRO A 89 -15.84 -6.99 -23.60
C PRO A 89 -16.19 -5.50 -23.65
N LEU A 90 -16.23 -4.91 -24.85
CA LEU A 90 -16.56 -3.50 -25.06
C LEU A 90 -17.88 -3.10 -24.37
N ALA A 91 -18.96 -3.85 -24.57
CA ALA A 91 -20.25 -3.55 -23.94
C ALA A 91 -20.18 -3.59 -22.41
N THR A 92 -19.39 -4.50 -21.83
CA THR A 92 -19.15 -4.56 -20.37
C THR A 92 -18.39 -3.33 -19.88
N CYS A 93 -17.40 -2.85 -20.63
CA CYS A 93 -16.68 -1.63 -20.30
C CYS A 93 -17.59 -0.40 -20.41
N ALA A 94 -18.33 -0.28 -21.51
CA ALA A 94 -19.26 0.83 -21.76
C ALA A 94 -20.39 0.90 -20.73
N ALA A 95 -20.82 -0.24 -20.18
CA ALA A 95 -21.81 -0.29 -19.11
C ALA A 95 -21.36 0.38 -17.81
N ARG A 96 -20.06 0.65 -17.63
CA ARG A 96 -19.52 1.41 -16.50
C ARG A 96 -19.67 2.93 -16.67
N GLY A 97 -20.13 3.39 -17.85
CA GLY A 97 -20.42 4.79 -18.12
C GLY A 97 -19.17 5.65 -18.30
N GLU A 98 -19.27 6.93 -17.97
CA GLU A 98 -18.23 7.95 -18.21
C GLU A 98 -16.95 7.75 -17.40
N THR A 99 -16.96 6.83 -16.44
CA THR A 99 -15.80 6.52 -15.60
C THR A 99 -14.89 5.48 -16.24
N ALA A 100 -15.25 4.93 -17.39
CA ALA A 100 -14.47 3.92 -18.08
C ALA A 100 -14.17 4.32 -19.52
N SER A 101 -12.96 3.98 -19.98
CA SER A 101 -12.52 4.13 -21.35
C SER A 101 -12.09 2.79 -21.90
N PHE A 102 -12.45 2.50 -23.16
CA PHE A 102 -12.13 1.23 -23.81
C PHE A 102 -11.06 1.42 -24.88
N SER A 103 -10.13 0.48 -24.95
CA SER A 103 -9.09 0.37 -25.96
C SER A 103 -9.15 -1.01 -26.60
N ASP A 104 -9.03 -1.07 -27.92
CA ASP A 104 -8.88 -2.33 -28.67
C ASP A 104 -7.49 -2.97 -28.48
N LEU A 105 -6.56 -2.23 -27.89
CA LEU A 105 -5.20 -2.70 -27.63
C LEU A 105 -5.15 -3.60 -26.40
N PRO A 106 -4.20 -4.55 -26.34
CA PRO A 106 -3.92 -5.28 -25.11
C PRO A 106 -3.41 -4.33 -24.01
N VAL A 107 -3.43 -4.79 -22.75
CA VAL A 107 -3.12 -3.94 -21.59
C VAL A 107 -1.71 -3.39 -21.68
N GLU A 108 -0.76 -4.21 -22.13
CA GLU A 108 0.66 -3.89 -22.29
C GLU A 108 0.94 -2.87 -23.41
N SER A 109 -0.04 -2.59 -24.26
CA SER A 109 0.04 -1.60 -25.33
C SER A 109 -0.90 -0.42 -25.12
N THR A 110 -1.59 -0.34 -23.97
CA THR A 110 -2.51 0.74 -23.64
C THR A 110 -1.80 1.73 -22.70
N PRO A 111 -1.44 2.95 -23.15
CA PRO A 111 -0.60 3.88 -22.36
C PRO A 111 -1.17 4.24 -20.99
N GLN A 112 -2.50 4.31 -20.86
CA GLN A 112 -3.17 4.59 -19.58
C GLN A 112 -2.97 3.46 -18.55
N CYS A 113 -2.58 2.28 -19.01
CA CYS A 113 -2.33 1.08 -18.22
C CYS A 113 -0.85 0.86 -17.92
N ASP A 114 0.03 1.73 -18.40
CA ASP A 114 1.46 1.61 -18.11
C ASP A 114 1.69 1.74 -16.60
N ALA A 115 2.09 0.62 -16.00
CA ALA A 115 2.44 0.58 -14.60
C ALA A 115 3.81 1.24 -14.38
N GLY A 116 3.97 1.91 -13.25
CA GLY A 116 5.23 2.45 -12.77
C GLY A 116 5.30 2.30 -11.25
N CYS A 117 6.47 2.57 -10.68
CA CYS A 117 6.61 2.48 -9.24
C CYS A 117 6.06 3.73 -8.57
N CYS A 118 4.98 3.58 -7.80
CA CYS A 118 4.44 4.63 -6.95
C CYS A 118 5.00 4.50 -5.54
N ILE A 119 5.61 5.56 -5.01
CA ILE A 119 6.19 5.60 -3.66
C ILE A 119 5.38 6.58 -2.81
N ILE A 120 4.90 6.10 -1.65
CA ILE A 120 4.14 6.88 -0.68
C ILE A 120 4.76 6.62 0.70
N GLY A 121 5.52 7.58 1.22
CA GLY A 121 6.29 7.39 2.45
C GLY A 121 7.36 6.31 2.30
N ASN A 122 7.26 5.25 3.11
CA ASN A 122 8.13 4.07 3.08
C ASN A 122 7.50 2.87 2.34
N GLN A 123 6.37 3.06 1.66
CA GLN A 123 5.70 2.02 0.89
C GLN A 123 5.83 2.29 -0.61
N ALA A 124 5.92 1.22 -1.40
CA ALA A 124 5.83 1.32 -2.84
C ALA A 124 4.91 0.25 -3.43
N ALA A 125 4.30 0.59 -4.55
CA ALA A 125 3.43 -0.31 -5.31
C ALA A 125 3.63 -0.09 -6.82
N LEU A 126 3.65 -1.19 -7.57
CA LEU A 126 3.68 -1.15 -9.03
C LEU A 126 2.25 -0.97 -9.56
N ILE A 127 1.88 0.28 -9.86
CA ILE A 127 0.50 0.68 -10.22
C ILE A 127 0.52 1.73 -11.33
N THR A 128 -0.64 2.06 -11.90
CA THR A 128 -0.76 3.16 -12.88
C THR A 128 -0.56 4.52 -12.23
N GLN A 129 -0.17 5.53 -13.02
CA GLN A 129 0.01 6.90 -12.54
C GLN A 129 -1.28 7.48 -11.95
N THR A 130 -2.44 7.22 -12.59
CA THR A 130 -3.75 7.66 -12.09
C THR A 130 -4.06 7.05 -10.73
N ARG A 131 -3.75 5.76 -10.52
CA ARG A 131 -3.91 5.13 -9.22
C ARG A 131 -2.96 5.73 -8.19
N CYS A 132 -1.70 5.95 -8.56
CA CYS A 132 -0.70 6.55 -7.67
C CYS A 132 -1.14 7.93 -7.17
N LYS A 133 -1.64 8.78 -8.08
CA LYS A 133 -2.20 10.09 -7.75
C LYS A 133 -3.37 9.99 -6.78
N LYS A 134 -4.28 9.03 -6.99
CA LYS A 134 -5.41 8.79 -6.11
C LYS A 134 -4.99 8.35 -4.72
N GLU A 135 -4.07 7.40 -4.62
CA GLU A 135 -3.58 6.91 -3.32
C GLU A 135 -2.82 8.02 -2.57
N THR A 136 -1.98 8.78 -3.26
CA THR A 136 -1.26 9.92 -2.65
C THR A 136 -2.21 11.02 -2.20
N SER A 137 -3.29 11.29 -2.92
CA SER A 137 -4.26 12.35 -2.57
C SER A 137 -4.96 12.15 -1.21
N LYS A 138 -4.84 10.97 -0.62
CA LYS A 138 -5.33 10.68 0.73
C LYS A 138 -4.44 11.29 1.82
N TYR A 139 -3.23 11.71 1.48
CA TYR A 139 -2.21 12.23 2.39
C TYR A 139 -1.77 13.63 1.91
N PRO A 140 -2.40 14.71 2.42
CA PRO A 140 -2.16 16.07 1.91
C PRO A 140 -0.71 16.55 2.09
N ASP A 141 0.00 16.00 3.07
CA ASP A 141 1.38 16.38 3.40
C ASP A 141 2.43 15.61 2.58
N LEU A 142 2.02 14.62 1.78
CA LEU A 142 2.92 13.81 0.97
C LEU A 142 2.88 14.22 -0.50
N GLN A 143 4.06 14.34 -1.10
CA GLN A 143 4.20 14.56 -2.54
C GLN A 143 4.20 13.22 -3.28
N MET A 144 3.51 13.18 -4.42
CA MET A 144 3.47 11.98 -5.25
C MET A 144 4.83 11.75 -5.89
N VAL A 145 5.40 10.56 -5.67
CA VAL A 145 6.61 10.11 -6.36
C VAL A 145 6.24 8.92 -7.24
N PHE A 146 6.29 9.12 -8.56
CA PHE A 146 6.01 8.09 -9.55
C PHE A 146 7.19 7.91 -10.49
N LYS A 147 7.73 6.69 -10.56
CA LYS A 147 8.89 6.31 -11.37
C LYS A 147 8.43 5.43 -12.53
N GLU A 148 8.24 6.06 -13.68
CA GLU A 148 7.73 5.41 -14.91
C GLU A 148 8.69 4.35 -15.46
N GLU A 149 9.99 4.51 -15.19
CA GLU A 149 11.06 3.63 -15.66
C GLU A 149 11.10 2.28 -14.92
N ILE A 150 10.48 2.17 -13.74
CA ILE A 150 10.47 0.94 -12.94
C ILE A 150 9.22 0.14 -13.26
N LYS A 151 9.39 -0.95 -14.01
CA LYS A 151 8.30 -1.85 -14.45
C LYS A 151 8.25 -3.17 -13.68
N ASP A 152 9.17 -3.37 -12.73
CA ASP A 152 9.31 -4.60 -11.96
C ASP A 152 8.91 -4.37 -10.50
N GLU A 153 8.14 -5.30 -9.94
CA GLU A 153 7.62 -5.18 -8.57
C GLU A 153 8.75 -5.30 -7.53
N SER A 154 9.74 -6.19 -7.76
CA SER A 154 10.89 -6.32 -6.85
C SER A 154 11.68 -5.02 -6.83
N ALA A 155 12.04 -4.49 -8.00
CA ALA A 155 12.76 -3.23 -8.11
C ALA A 155 11.99 -2.04 -7.47
N CYS A 156 10.66 -2.05 -7.58
CA CYS A 156 9.81 -1.03 -6.97
C CYS A 156 9.81 -1.12 -5.44
N VAL A 157 9.63 -2.32 -4.89
CA VAL A 157 9.66 -2.57 -3.44
C VAL A 157 11.05 -2.28 -2.87
N ASP A 158 12.12 -2.66 -3.57
CA ASP A 158 13.50 -2.39 -3.16
C ASP A 158 13.80 -0.89 -3.11
N LEU A 159 13.20 -0.10 -4.00
CA LEU A 159 13.32 1.36 -3.97
C LEU A 159 12.64 1.97 -2.73
N ALA A 160 11.44 1.52 -2.35
CA ALA A 160 10.83 1.97 -1.08
C ALA A 160 11.68 1.57 0.13
N ARG A 161 12.21 0.35 0.13
CA ARG A 161 13.05 -0.17 1.22
C ARG A 161 14.45 0.46 1.26
N SER A 162 14.84 1.19 0.22
CA SER A 162 16.15 1.82 0.12
C SER A 162 16.35 2.90 1.19
N SER A 163 15.26 3.53 1.64
CA SER A 163 15.23 4.54 2.71
C SER A 163 15.02 3.93 4.10
N ASP A 164 14.75 2.62 4.21
CA ASP A 164 14.70 1.95 5.50
C ASP A 164 16.00 2.24 6.24
N LYS A 165 15.90 2.71 7.49
CA LYS A 165 17.04 2.86 8.38
C LYS A 165 17.22 1.60 9.22
N GLY A 166 18.46 1.25 9.49
CA GLY A 166 18.80 0.02 10.20
C GLY A 166 20.29 -0.14 10.39
N CYS A 167 20.67 -1.23 11.04
CA CYS A 167 22.07 -1.52 11.26
C CYS A 167 22.70 -2.16 10.01
N CYS A 168 23.70 -1.52 9.44
CA CYS A 168 24.55 -2.08 8.39
C CYS A 168 25.79 -2.71 9.01
N VAL A 169 25.88 -4.04 8.98
CA VAL A 169 26.99 -4.83 9.54
C VAL A 169 27.92 -5.25 8.40
N GLN A 170 29.13 -4.67 8.33
CA GLN A 170 30.15 -5.05 7.34
C GLN A 170 31.20 -6.00 7.92
N SER A 171 31.47 -5.88 9.21
CA SER A 171 32.31 -6.74 10.03
C SER A 171 32.00 -6.45 11.51
N SER A 172 32.55 -7.23 12.45
CA SER A 172 32.33 -6.99 13.89
C SER A 172 32.66 -5.57 14.33
N ASP A 173 33.68 -4.97 13.73
CA ASP A 173 34.18 -3.64 14.12
C ASP A 173 33.65 -2.53 13.22
N ASN A 174 32.76 -2.85 12.26
CA ASN A 174 32.24 -1.90 11.27
C ASN A 174 30.74 -2.08 11.11
N CYS A 175 30.03 -1.58 12.12
CA CYS A 175 28.59 -1.50 12.16
C CYS A 175 28.17 -0.03 12.14
N VAL A 176 27.31 0.34 11.21
CA VAL A 176 26.87 1.74 11.03
C VAL A 176 25.36 1.78 10.90
N TYR A 177 24.72 2.66 11.66
CA TYR A 177 23.32 2.97 11.45
C TYR A 177 23.15 3.86 10.22
N THR A 178 22.51 3.34 9.17
CA THR A 178 22.36 4.06 7.91
C THR A 178 21.12 3.60 7.15
N ALA A 179 20.83 4.25 6.02
CA ALA A 179 19.80 3.81 5.10
C ALA A 179 20.26 2.55 4.35
N ARG A 180 19.34 1.64 4.02
CA ARG A 180 19.64 0.40 3.26
C ARG A 180 20.44 0.68 1.99
N ALA A 181 20.09 1.74 1.26
CA ALA A 181 20.78 2.16 0.04
C ALA A 181 22.29 2.44 0.23
N ASN A 182 22.66 2.86 1.44
CA ASN A 182 24.03 3.24 1.79
C ASN A 182 24.81 2.08 2.42
N CYS A 183 24.20 0.90 2.55
CA CYS A 183 24.85 -0.28 3.10
C CYS A 183 25.52 -1.07 1.96
N PRO A 184 26.86 -1.14 1.90
CA PRO A 184 27.57 -1.71 0.74
C PRO A 184 27.53 -3.25 0.68
N VAL A 185 26.91 -3.90 1.68
CA VAL A 185 26.78 -5.36 1.73
C VAL A 185 25.45 -5.79 1.10
N SER A 186 25.50 -6.88 0.33
CA SER A 186 24.28 -7.54 -0.17
C SER A 186 23.36 -7.86 1.02
N THR A 187 22.04 -7.79 0.81
CA THR A 187 21.03 -8.14 1.83
C THR A 187 21.31 -9.53 2.42
N GLY A 188 21.99 -9.56 3.57
CA GLY A 188 22.34 -10.78 4.27
C GLY A 188 21.07 -11.45 4.81
N THR A 189 20.84 -12.70 4.43
CA THR A 189 19.71 -13.51 4.93
C THR A 189 20.05 -14.32 6.17
N SER A 190 21.29 -14.25 6.67
CA SER A 190 21.70 -14.97 7.87
C SER A 190 21.71 -14.05 9.10
N LEU A 191 21.03 -14.51 10.15
CA LEU A 191 20.94 -13.92 11.49
C LEU A 191 22.29 -13.80 12.22
N ALA A 192 23.37 -14.30 11.62
CA ALA A 192 24.74 -14.17 12.11
C ALA A 192 25.64 -13.90 10.90
N GLY A 193 25.88 -12.63 10.58
CA GLY A 193 26.75 -12.26 9.47
C GLY A 193 26.58 -10.82 8.99
N ASN A 194 27.35 -10.49 7.96
CA ASN A 194 27.31 -9.19 7.31
C ASN A 194 25.97 -8.99 6.59
N GLY A 195 25.35 -7.83 6.74
CA GLY A 195 24.05 -7.54 6.15
C GLY A 195 23.43 -6.23 6.64
N PHE A 196 22.19 -5.99 6.20
CA PHE A 196 21.39 -4.85 6.64
C PHE A 196 20.20 -5.35 7.46
N PHE A 197 20.10 -4.90 8.70
CA PHE A 197 19.10 -5.34 9.66
C PHE A 197 18.17 -4.18 10.01
N VAL A 198 16.96 -4.21 9.43
CA VAL A 198 15.86 -3.31 9.76
C VAL A 198 15.36 -3.58 11.18
N ASP A 199 14.94 -2.52 11.87
CA ASP A 199 14.35 -2.59 13.22
C ASP A 199 15.23 -3.32 14.25
N ARG A 200 16.55 -3.20 14.08
CA ARG A 200 17.55 -3.78 14.96
C ARG A 200 18.60 -2.74 15.34
N PHE A 201 18.84 -2.62 16.65
CA PHE A 201 19.91 -1.78 17.18
C PHE A 201 21.28 -2.34 16.80
N CYS A 202 22.26 -1.48 16.51
CA CYS A 202 23.60 -1.97 16.20
C CYS A 202 24.28 -2.54 17.45
N SER A 203 23.89 -2.08 18.63
CA SER A 203 24.26 -2.64 19.93
C SER A 203 23.67 -4.04 20.21
N ASN A 204 22.80 -4.58 19.36
CA ASN A 204 22.20 -5.89 19.59
C ASN A 204 23.25 -7.00 19.56
N SER A 205 23.32 -7.78 20.64
CA SER A 205 24.29 -8.87 20.81
C SER A 205 24.23 -9.96 19.72
N GLU A 206 23.11 -10.10 19.00
CA GLU A 206 22.98 -11.04 17.89
C GLU A 206 23.77 -10.61 16.64
N LEU A 207 24.06 -9.31 16.48
CA LEU A 207 24.75 -8.76 15.30
C LEU A 207 26.27 -8.84 15.39
N ASN A 208 26.82 -9.25 16.54
CA ASN A 208 28.27 -9.33 16.81
C ASN A 208 29.02 -8.02 16.46
N CYS A 209 28.39 -6.88 16.75
CA CYS A 209 28.96 -5.55 16.57
C CYS A 209 29.62 -5.06 17.86
N ASP A 210 30.81 -4.47 17.77
CA ASP A 210 31.48 -3.80 18.89
C ASP A 210 30.91 -2.38 19.07
N VAL A 211 29.63 -2.31 19.48
CA VAL A 211 28.87 -1.07 19.63
C VAL A 211 28.35 -0.97 21.07
N THR A 212 28.59 0.16 21.71
CA THR A 212 28.16 0.43 23.08
C THR A 212 26.73 0.96 23.09
N MET A 213 25.83 0.25 23.78
CA MET A 213 24.45 0.67 24.04
C MET A 213 24.41 1.93 24.90
N HIS A 214 23.46 2.83 24.64
CA HIS A 214 23.22 4.08 25.36
C HIS A 214 24.49 4.95 25.49
N ALA A 215 25.30 5.03 24.43
CA ALA A 215 26.55 5.77 24.44
C ALA A 215 26.36 7.28 24.63
N LYS A 216 25.26 7.85 24.10
CA LYS A 216 24.92 9.28 24.26
C LYS A 216 23.42 9.53 24.17
N LYS A 217 22.95 10.68 24.67
CA LYS A 217 21.58 11.19 24.43
C LYS A 217 21.55 12.14 23.22
N GLY A 218 20.39 12.28 22.60
CA GLY A 218 20.17 13.23 21.50
C GLY A 218 18.69 13.41 21.17
N CYS A 219 18.38 14.37 20.29
CA CYS A 219 17.05 14.53 19.71
C CYS A 219 16.97 13.80 18.36
N LEU A 220 15.79 13.27 18.05
CA LEU A 220 15.51 12.61 16.77
C LEU A 220 14.65 13.52 15.89
N ASP A 221 15.02 13.69 14.62
CA ASP A 221 14.23 14.49 13.67
C ASP A 221 12.77 14.05 13.62
N GLY A 222 11.87 15.00 13.87
CA GLY A 222 10.42 14.75 13.84
C GLY A 222 9.86 14.13 15.13
N SER A 223 10.65 14.03 16.19
CA SER A 223 10.20 13.66 17.54
C SER A 223 10.62 14.73 18.54
N ASP A 224 9.76 14.96 19.54
CA ASP A 224 10.04 15.89 20.65
C ASP A 224 10.78 15.21 21.81
N ASP A 225 11.01 13.91 21.77
CA ASP A 225 11.61 13.13 22.86
C ASP A 225 13.14 13.10 22.80
N VAL A 226 13.76 12.83 23.96
CA VAL A 226 15.19 12.55 24.06
C VAL A 226 15.39 11.04 23.90
N TYR A 227 16.25 10.64 22.98
CA TYR A 227 16.59 9.24 22.74
C TYR A 227 17.98 8.91 23.24
N TRP A 228 18.16 7.66 23.66
CA TRP A 228 19.50 7.08 23.72
C TRP A 228 19.99 6.78 22.30
N PHE A 229 21.28 6.95 22.09
CA PHE A 229 21.98 6.56 20.88
C PHE A 229 23.12 5.65 21.23
N ASP A 230 23.24 4.57 20.48
CA ASP A 230 24.42 3.71 20.56
C ASP A 230 25.67 4.41 20.01
N SER A 231 26.84 3.78 20.19
CA SER A 231 28.10 4.35 19.69
C SER A 231 28.19 4.39 18.15
N ALA A 232 27.27 3.75 17.43
CA ALA A 232 27.14 3.80 15.96
C ALA A 232 26.11 4.84 15.49
N GLY A 233 25.46 5.56 16.41
CA GLY A 233 24.48 6.60 16.11
C GLY A 233 23.08 6.07 15.82
N ASN A 234 22.77 4.82 16.17
CA ASN A 234 21.43 4.27 16.10
C ASN A 234 20.58 4.84 17.26
N PRO A 235 19.42 5.46 17.01
CA PRO A 235 18.48 5.77 18.07
C PRO A 235 17.92 4.48 18.67
N GLU A 236 18.02 4.36 19.98
CA GLU A 236 17.56 3.20 20.75
C GLU A 236 16.20 3.52 21.39
N ASP A 237 16.04 3.33 22.70
CA ASP A 237 14.84 3.68 23.43
C ASP A 237 14.80 5.16 23.85
N VAL A 238 13.59 5.59 24.23
CA VAL A 238 13.34 6.94 24.75
C VAL A 238 14.03 7.07 26.11
N ALA A 239 14.98 7.99 26.21
CA ALA A 239 15.67 8.34 27.44
C ALA A 239 14.80 9.22 28.35
N GLU A 240 14.14 10.22 27.75
CA GLU A 240 13.22 11.14 28.42
C GLU A 240 12.03 11.44 27.49
N ASP A 241 10.83 11.20 28.02
CA ASP A 241 9.54 11.42 27.36
C ASP A 241 9.12 12.89 27.55
N CYS A 242 9.26 13.66 26.47
CA CYS A 242 8.90 15.07 26.42
C CYS A 242 7.46 15.21 25.88
N ASP A 243 6.70 16.12 26.46
CA ASP A 243 5.33 16.38 26.06
C ASP A 243 5.13 17.87 25.87
N TYR A 244 5.03 18.26 24.60
CA TYR A 244 4.78 19.64 24.22
C TYR A 244 3.42 20.16 24.72
N VAL A 245 2.41 19.30 24.83
CA VAL A 245 1.03 19.68 25.16
C VAL A 245 0.82 19.75 26.67
N ASP A 246 1.15 18.68 27.38
CA ASP A 246 0.84 18.57 28.82
C ASP A 246 1.99 19.09 29.70
N LYS A 247 3.24 18.85 29.30
CA LYS A 247 4.43 19.26 30.06
C LYS A 247 5.08 20.53 29.53
N GLN A 248 4.65 21.04 28.38
CA GLN A 248 5.25 22.17 27.67
C GLN A 248 6.78 22.03 27.60
N ASN A 249 7.29 20.87 27.22
CA ASN A 249 8.72 20.67 27.01
C ASN A 249 9.02 19.99 25.68
N THR A 250 10.22 20.19 25.16
CA THR A 250 10.69 19.58 23.91
C THR A 250 12.17 19.20 24.06
N CYS A 251 12.62 18.21 23.29
CA CYS A 251 14.02 17.81 23.31
C CYS A 251 14.92 18.96 22.87
N GLY A 252 15.96 19.22 23.65
CA GLY A 252 16.99 20.15 23.27
C GLY A 252 18.27 19.95 24.08
N LYS A 253 19.31 20.66 23.65
CA LYS A 253 20.60 20.65 24.34
C LYS A 253 20.62 21.74 25.40
N ASP A 254 20.74 21.33 26.66
CA ASP A 254 20.85 22.25 27.78
C ASP A 254 22.16 23.03 27.69
N LYS A 255 22.08 24.37 27.78
CA LYS A 255 23.24 25.26 27.58
C LYS A 255 24.25 25.20 28.72
N LEU A 256 23.84 24.79 29.93
CA LEU A 256 24.68 24.77 31.12
C LEU A 256 25.46 23.46 31.22
N THR A 257 24.78 22.34 30.97
CA THR A 257 25.32 20.98 31.06
C THR A 257 25.89 20.49 29.74
N GLY A 258 25.37 20.99 28.62
CA GLY A 258 25.66 20.49 27.27
C GLY A 258 24.99 19.15 26.95
N GLU A 259 24.15 18.62 27.85
CA GLU A 259 23.43 17.36 27.67
C GLU A 259 22.09 17.57 26.97
N TYR A 260 21.58 16.53 26.31
CA TYR A 260 20.23 16.54 25.77
C TYR A 260 19.23 16.12 26.84
N THR A 261 18.20 16.95 27.04
CA THR A 261 17.13 16.75 28.02
C THR A 261 15.82 17.36 27.49
N CYS A 262 14.68 17.06 28.12
CA CYS A 262 13.44 17.79 27.87
C CYS A 262 13.54 19.22 28.43
N LEU A 263 13.74 20.20 27.55
CA LEU A 263 13.79 21.61 27.93
C LEU A 263 12.39 22.13 28.18
N ASP A 264 12.17 22.66 29.38
CA ASP A 264 10.95 23.38 29.75
C ASP A 264 10.80 24.61 28.85
N LEU A 265 9.67 24.70 28.16
CA LEU A 265 9.34 25.84 27.31
C LEU A 265 8.73 26.97 28.12
N GLU A 266 8.29 26.73 29.35
CA GLU A 266 7.89 27.79 30.27
C GLU A 266 9.14 28.58 30.67
N CYS A 267 9.26 29.80 30.14
CA CYS A 267 10.27 30.76 30.55
C CYS A 267 10.04 31.17 32.01
N LYS A 268 10.47 30.35 32.96
CA LYS A 268 10.51 30.72 34.37
C LYS A 268 11.51 31.85 34.50
N ALA A 269 11.01 33.01 34.88
CA ALA A 269 11.75 34.26 34.88
C ALA A 269 13.05 34.23 35.71
N GLU A 270 13.25 33.22 36.56
CA GLU A 270 14.34 33.14 37.54
C GLU A 270 15.71 32.71 36.99
N MET A 271 15.88 32.45 35.68
CA MET A 271 17.23 32.25 35.14
C MET A 271 17.97 33.57 34.90
N ASP A 272 19.09 33.70 35.61
CA ASP A 272 20.03 34.82 35.64
C ASP A 272 20.12 35.60 34.33
N ILE A 273 19.51 36.78 34.36
CA ILE A 273 19.68 37.85 33.39
C ILE A 273 21.11 38.37 33.55
N PHE A 274 22.05 37.74 32.84
CA PHE A 274 23.34 38.35 32.60
C PHE A 274 23.12 39.60 31.71
N ASN A 275 22.99 40.75 32.38
CA ASN A 275 23.36 42.07 31.86
C ASN A 275 22.52 42.70 30.74
N MET A 276 21.19 42.64 30.82
CA MET A 276 20.35 43.69 30.21
C MET A 276 19.32 44.17 31.23
N ASP A 277 19.04 45.47 31.25
CA ASP A 277 18.16 46.20 32.19
C ASP A 277 16.71 45.65 32.23
N ALA A 278 16.52 44.46 32.79
CA ALA A 278 15.23 43.77 32.90
C ALA A 278 14.42 44.20 34.14
N LYS A 279 14.78 45.34 34.74
CA LYS A 279 14.14 45.80 35.97
C LYS A 279 12.76 46.43 35.73
N GLU A 280 12.36 46.66 34.48
CA GLU A 280 11.06 47.28 34.15
C GLU A 280 9.94 46.29 33.75
N ILE A 281 10.25 45.03 33.42
CA ILE A 281 9.23 44.06 32.98
C ILE A 281 8.70 43.19 34.15
N TYR A 282 9.48 43.11 35.23
CA TYR A 282 9.29 42.14 36.33
C TYR A 282 8.10 42.39 37.28
N ASN A 283 7.30 43.43 37.07
CA ASN A 283 6.22 43.82 38.00
C ASN A 283 4.80 43.43 37.56
N SER A 284 4.60 42.73 36.44
CA SER A 284 3.23 42.34 36.01
C SER A 284 2.73 41.01 36.59
N GLY A 285 3.61 40.09 37.01
CA GLY A 285 3.19 38.76 37.49
C GLY A 285 2.48 37.91 36.43
N GLU A 286 2.59 38.26 35.15
CA GLU A 286 1.95 37.55 34.05
C GLU A 286 2.90 36.50 33.46
N ILE A 287 2.37 35.30 33.23
CA ILE A 287 3.05 34.20 32.53
C ILE A 287 3.09 34.56 31.04
N ILE A 288 4.28 34.80 30.50
CA ILE A 288 4.46 35.03 29.06
C ILE A 288 4.35 33.69 28.33
N LYS A 289 3.47 33.61 27.33
CA LYS A 289 3.25 32.40 26.52
C LYS A 289 4.14 32.43 25.28
N ASN A 290 4.55 31.26 24.79
CA ASN A 290 5.36 31.16 23.57
C ASN A 290 4.67 31.80 22.36
N GLY A 291 5.44 32.62 21.62
CA GLY A 291 4.99 33.47 20.51
C GLY A 291 5.11 34.97 20.78
N GLU A 292 5.34 35.37 22.04
CA GLU A 292 5.59 36.76 22.43
C GLU A 292 7.10 37.00 22.62
N SER A 293 7.76 37.29 21.49
CA SER A 293 9.03 38.01 21.20
C SER A 293 10.22 38.10 22.17
N TRP A 294 10.29 37.44 23.33
CA TRP A 294 11.41 37.62 24.28
C TRP A 294 12.02 36.35 24.85
N CYS A 295 11.42 35.18 24.59
CA CYS A 295 12.12 33.91 24.77
C CYS A 295 12.87 33.58 23.48
N GLU A 296 13.99 34.26 23.27
CA GLU A 296 14.92 33.90 22.20
C GLU A 296 15.65 32.62 22.64
N TYR A 297 15.01 31.47 22.42
CA TYR A 297 15.74 30.23 22.32
C TYR A 297 16.54 30.33 21.02
N ASP A 298 17.74 30.93 21.10
CA ASP A 298 18.81 30.64 20.14
C ASP A 298 19.12 29.15 20.28
N VAL A 299 18.26 28.32 19.68
CA VAL A 299 18.65 27.03 19.16
C VAL A 299 19.55 27.38 17.97
N ASP A 300 20.82 26.95 18.04
CA ASP A 300 21.72 27.05 16.90
C ASP A 300 21.07 26.29 15.72
N MET A 301 20.35 27.02 14.88
CA MET A 301 19.67 26.47 13.69
C MET A 301 20.65 26.00 12.62
N ASP A 302 21.95 26.25 12.82
CA ASP A 302 23.02 25.80 11.95
C ASP A 302 23.20 24.26 11.97
N GLU A 303 22.74 23.54 13.00
CA GLU A 303 22.83 22.07 13.05
C GLU A 303 21.66 21.33 12.36
N PHE A 304 20.54 22.00 12.06
CA PHE A 304 19.39 21.41 11.35
C PHE A 304 19.57 21.31 9.82
N SER A 305 20.65 21.88 9.28
CA SER A 305 20.94 21.90 7.83
C SER A 305 22.00 20.89 7.39
N GLY A 306 22.00 19.69 8.01
CA GLY A 306 22.72 18.51 7.52
C GLY A 306 22.17 17.95 6.20
N LYS A 307 22.04 18.79 5.16
CA LYS A 307 21.87 18.39 3.76
C LYS A 307 23.14 18.72 3.00
N LYS A 308 23.95 17.69 2.75
CA LYS A 308 24.70 17.53 1.51
C LYS A 308 24.28 16.24 0.84
#